data_AF-A0A5B3GTZ6-F1
#
_entry.id   AF-A0A5B3GTZ6-F1
#
_cell.length_a   1.000
_cell.length_b   1.000
_cell.length_c   1.000
_cell.angle_alpha   90.00
_cell.angle_beta   90.00
_cell.angle_gamma   90.00
#
_symmetry.space_group_name_H-M   'P 1'
#
loop_
_entity.id
_entity.type
_entity.pdbx_description
1 polymer ?
#
loop_
_entity_poly.entity_id
_entity_poly.type
_entity_poly.pdbx_seq_one_letter_code
_entity_poly.pdbx_strand_id
1 'polypeptide(L)'
;MKKLLFYLLIFTLFAAAAGCSSGKDDDGNPDVRFYAVPASLNFEAGKTTLQLSISTTGHWTIVCDDEWLEAVPAEGTGSAKVGITAQANPLAQQRTSSLTIAYGGAEPAVVPVTQKVSGEESVDLFGSTDEMKAYLKARVEACNYAESVTTTAGGVLKFGFKGAATRGVRKEAIPFFTVNGGGYWAADGVATPVKADAEALRGGASPAVTLTAGGTIAFEGADTGTAAPADGAVALRCVLDTGKYVCFVFADGEVIRIGSELNGSFNPPLPAGGKSLKILFIGNSFTVDATEHLPGMLKSAGITHVRMVRAYHGGYKLPEFFENYAAPDICTYYYCEPGATKWENEGTLNRSLKSIVESDTWDIVTLQEHTGSYYAWEWDETERGAISGLCDYIQQAQPLDRPTIGYIMAQAYGAYHSHYPKYFANQQAMFEAIVAQVRKITAQTCIDLVIPSGTSLQNLRTSSLNRDNGMDLTRDSYHMDYGISRYAAAATVFRTLVTPCTGVSVEGNGYRYSTSSTSTTGYSTPVTDANAPVAIRAALEACRTPYAVTDMSKY
;
A
#
# COMPACT_ATOMS: atom_id res chain seq x y z
N MET A 1 -49.92 -36.69 -34.17
CA MET A 1 -49.16 -37.95 -34.40
C MET A 1 -47.68 -37.60 -34.23
N LYS A 2 -47.04 -37.87 -33.07
CA LYS A 2 -46.26 -39.10 -32.75
C LYS A 2 -45.29 -39.43 -33.91
N LYS A 3 -43.96 -39.51 -33.81
CA LYS A 3 -42.95 -39.88 -32.77
C LYS A 3 -41.56 -39.45 -33.36
N LEU A 4 -40.57 -38.94 -32.64
CA LEU A 4 -39.75 -39.48 -31.52
C LEU A 4 -38.51 -40.30 -31.98
N LEU A 5 -37.33 -39.85 -31.51
CA LEU A 5 -36.06 -40.58 -31.21
C LEU A 5 -35.20 -41.10 -32.40
N PHE A 6 -33.86 -41.24 -32.40
CA PHE A 6 -32.65 -40.79 -31.64
C PHE A 6 -31.47 -41.68 -32.14
N TYR A 7 -30.21 -41.31 -31.81
CA TYR A 7 -28.98 -42.15 -31.76
C TYR A 7 -28.33 -42.52 -33.12
N LEU A 8 -27.01 -42.64 -33.32
CA LEU A 8 -25.74 -42.32 -32.62
C LEU A 8 -24.61 -42.79 -33.57
N LEU A 9 -23.42 -42.19 -33.53
CA LEU A 9 -22.17 -42.80 -34.01
C LEU A 9 -21.08 -42.33 -33.02
N ILE A 10 -20.84 -43.07 -31.94
CA ILE A 10 -19.84 -44.14 -31.76
C ILE A 10 -18.41 -43.64 -31.97
N PHE A 11 -17.69 -43.45 -30.86
CA PHE A 11 -16.45 -44.19 -30.61
C PHE A 11 -16.33 -44.55 -29.13
N THR A 12 -16.38 -45.86 -28.86
CA THR A 12 -16.05 -46.58 -27.62
C THR A 12 -14.52 -46.75 -27.53
N LEU A 13 -13.84 -46.52 -26.41
CA LEU A 13 -13.85 -47.17 -25.07
C LEU A 13 -12.81 -48.30 -24.95
N PHE A 14 -11.87 -48.13 -24.01
CA PHE A 14 -11.18 -49.15 -23.20
C PHE A 14 -10.52 -48.39 -22.02
N ALA A 15 -10.57 -48.78 -20.75
CA ALA A 15 -11.47 -49.59 -19.93
C ALA A 15 -11.13 -49.32 -18.44
N ALA A 16 -12.19 -49.05 -17.64
CA ALA A 16 -12.52 -49.54 -16.27
C ALA A 16 -11.37 -50.04 -15.35
N ALA A 17 -11.32 -49.77 -14.04
CA ALA A 17 -12.34 -49.69 -12.96
C ALA A 17 -11.62 -49.14 -11.70
N ALA A 18 -12.20 -48.70 -10.59
CA ALA A 18 -13.54 -48.34 -10.11
C ALA A 18 -13.29 -47.64 -8.76
N GLY A 19 -14.08 -46.63 -8.45
CA GLY A 19 -14.01 -45.91 -7.18
C GLY A 19 -15.01 -44.76 -7.12
N CYS A 20 -16.28 -45.06 -7.37
CA CYS A 20 -17.35 -44.10 -7.17
C CYS A 20 -17.55 -43.86 -5.66
N SER A 21 -17.32 -42.63 -5.21
CA SER A 21 -18.16 -41.99 -4.20
C SER A 21 -18.58 -40.64 -4.76
N SER A 22 -19.87 -40.52 -5.04
CA SER A 22 -20.51 -39.31 -5.54
C SER A 22 -21.04 -38.48 -4.37
N GLY A 23 -20.46 -37.32 -4.16
CA GLY A 23 -21.06 -36.10 -3.58
C GLY A 23 -20.22 -34.95 -4.16
N LYS A 24 -20.72 -34.11 -5.07
CA LYS A 24 -21.63 -32.99 -4.79
C LYS A 24 -21.28 -32.33 -3.47
N ASP A 25 -20.27 -31.47 -3.49
CA ASP A 25 -20.40 -30.01 -3.46
C ASP A 25 -18.97 -29.49 -3.31
N ASP A 26 -18.32 -29.21 -4.45
CA ASP A 26 -17.03 -28.51 -4.45
C ASP A 26 -17.36 -27.06 -4.77
N ASP A 27 -17.75 -26.37 -3.71
CA ASP A 27 -18.16 -24.98 -3.72
C ASP A 27 -16.93 -24.18 -4.15
N GLY A 28 -16.95 -23.74 -5.40
CA GLY A 28 -16.04 -22.73 -5.93
C GLY A 28 -16.24 -21.39 -5.23
N ASN A 29 -15.93 -21.34 -3.94
CA ASN A 29 -15.79 -20.10 -3.20
C ASN A 29 -14.41 -19.54 -3.55
N PRO A 30 -14.30 -18.35 -4.17
CA PRO A 30 -13.00 -17.67 -4.24
C PRO A 30 -12.48 -17.57 -2.82
N ASP A 31 -11.23 -17.97 -2.61
CA ASP A 31 -10.54 -18.00 -1.32
C ASP A 31 -10.48 -16.56 -0.77
N VAL A 32 -11.56 -16.11 -0.12
CA VAL A 32 -11.65 -14.82 0.56
C VAL A 32 -10.75 -14.93 1.78
N ARG A 33 -9.49 -14.54 1.65
CA ARG A 33 -8.58 -14.52 2.80
C ARG A 33 -8.97 -13.40 3.75
N PHE A 34 -9.54 -13.81 4.87
CA PHE A 34 -9.77 -12.97 6.03
C PHE A 34 -8.44 -12.63 6.71
N TYR A 35 -8.25 -11.36 7.04
CA TYR A 35 -7.09 -10.89 7.78
C TYR A 35 -7.54 -10.03 8.97
N ALA A 36 -7.03 -10.34 10.15
CA ALA A 36 -7.22 -9.55 11.36
C ALA A 36 -5.86 -9.14 11.95
N VAL A 37 -5.67 -7.85 12.22
CA VAL A 37 -4.46 -7.28 12.82
C VAL A 37 -4.80 -6.49 14.07
N PRO A 38 -4.10 -6.69 15.19
CA PRO A 38 -2.99 -7.62 15.36
C PRO A 38 -3.44 -9.10 15.41
N ALA A 39 -2.51 -10.02 15.14
CA ALA A 39 -2.79 -11.47 15.16
C ALA A 39 -3.01 -12.04 16.57
N SER A 40 -2.79 -11.23 17.60
CA SER A 40 -3.10 -11.49 19.00
C SER A 40 -3.38 -10.17 19.70
N LEU A 41 -4.28 -10.15 20.69
CA LEU A 41 -4.51 -8.97 21.52
C LEU A 41 -3.96 -9.18 22.92
N ASN A 42 -3.13 -8.25 23.36
CA ASN A 42 -2.46 -8.31 24.66
C ASN A 42 -2.87 -7.11 25.50
N PHE A 43 -3.83 -7.32 26.39
CA PHE A 43 -4.40 -6.29 27.27
C PHE A 43 -3.64 -6.19 28.59
N GLU A 44 -3.60 -4.97 29.10
CA GLU A 44 -3.16 -4.70 30.46
C GLU A 44 -4.30 -4.98 31.46
N ALA A 45 -3.98 -5.04 32.74
CA ALA A 45 -4.95 -5.43 33.78
C ALA A 45 -6.12 -4.45 33.94
N GLY A 46 -5.94 -3.19 33.57
CA GLY A 46 -6.99 -2.17 33.60
C GLY A 46 -7.96 -2.30 32.43
N LYS A 47 -9.12 -1.64 32.55
CA LYS A 47 -10.06 -1.54 31.43
C LYS A 47 -9.41 -0.76 30.29
N THR A 48 -9.23 -1.40 29.14
CA THR A 48 -8.56 -0.80 27.98
C THR A 48 -9.19 -1.29 26.69
N THR A 49 -9.11 -0.45 25.64
CA THR A 49 -9.58 -0.78 24.30
C THR A 49 -8.40 -0.82 23.35
N LEU A 50 -8.25 -1.93 22.62
CA LEU A 50 -7.29 -2.08 21.53
C LEU A 50 -8.05 -2.09 20.20
N GLN A 51 -7.36 -1.73 19.12
CA GLN A 51 -7.94 -1.73 17.77
C GLN A 51 -7.58 -3.03 17.04
N LEU A 52 -8.59 -3.68 16.47
CA LEU A 52 -8.46 -4.83 15.58
C LEU A 52 -8.91 -4.39 14.19
N SER A 53 -8.00 -4.37 13.22
CA SER A 53 -8.30 -4.11 11.82
C SER A 53 -8.66 -5.42 11.13
N ILE A 54 -9.86 -5.50 10.58
CA ILE A 54 -10.35 -6.61 9.76
C ILE A 54 -10.24 -6.22 8.28
N SER A 55 -9.74 -7.12 7.45
CA SER A 55 -9.72 -7.02 6.00
C SER A 55 -10.36 -8.28 5.41
N THR A 56 -11.51 -8.08 4.77
CA THR A 56 -12.28 -9.12 4.06
C THR A 56 -13.25 -8.44 3.10
N THR A 57 -13.78 -9.17 2.11
CA THR A 57 -14.90 -8.74 1.25
C THR A 57 -16.25 -9.24 1.77
N GLY A 58 -16.24 -10.21 2.69
CA GLY A 58 -17.44 -10.88 3.18
C GLY A 58 -18.05 -10.22 4.41
N HIS A 59 -19.23 -10.70 4.77
CA HIS A 59 -19.80 -10.48 6.10
C HIS A 59 -18.95 -11.21 7.14
N TRP A 60 -18.69 -10.56 8.27
CA TRP A 60 -17.97 -11.11 9.39
C TRP A 60 -18.69 -10.84 10.71
N THR A 61 -18.53 -11.74 11.66
CA THR A 61 -18.96 -11.58 13.05
C THR A 61 -17.81 -11.91 13.98
N ILE A 62 -17.69 -11.15 15.06
CA ILE A 62 -16.75 -11.37 16.13
C ILE A 62 -17.55 -11.82 17.34
N VAL A 63 -17.23 -13.02 17.82
CA VAL A 63 -17.69 -13.52 19.11
C VAL A 63 -16.51 -13.44 20.05
N CYS A 64 -16.68 -12.73 21.16
CA CYS A 64 -15.73 -12.77 22.26
C CYS A 64 -16.07 -14.00 23.11
N ASP A 65 -15.09 -14.87 23.37
CA ASP A 65 -15.35 -16.14 24.06
C ASP A 65 -15.64 -15.93 25.57
N ASP A 66 -15.33 -14.75 26.11
CA ASP A 66 -15.58 -14.38 27.51
C ASP A 66 -16.29 -13.02 27.65
N GLU A 67 -17.13 -12.90 28.68
CA GLU A 67 -17.91 -11.68 29.01
C GLU A 67 -17.06 -10.45 29.41
N TRP A 68 -15.78 -10.64 29.73
CA TRP A 68 -14.88 -9.53 30.02
C TRP A 68 -14.33 -8.85 28.77
N LEU A 69 -14.64 -9.38 27.58
CA LEU A 69 -14.30 -8.81 26.29
C LEU A 69 -15.55 -8.31 25.57
N GLU A 70 -15.41 -7.20 24.87
CA GLU A 70 -16.47 -6.62 24.05
C GLU A 70 -15.88 -6.12 22.73
N ALA A 71 -16.48 -6.51 21.61
CA ALA A 71 -16.10 -6.05 20.27
C ALA A 71 -17.12 -5.02 19.76
N VAL A 72 -16.64 -3.86 19.31
CA VAL A 72 -17.50 -2.79 18.76
C VAL A 72 -16.90 -2.21 17.46
N PRO A 73 -17.53 -2.40 16.30
CA PRO A 73 -18.72 -3.23 16.07
C PRO A 73 -18.41 -4.74 16.14
N ALA A 74 -19.33 -5.55 16.66
CA ALA A 74 -19.18 -7.01 16.74
C ALA A 74 -19.51 -7.73 15.42
N GLU A 75 -20.09 -7.04 14.45
CA GLU A 75 -20.35 -7.58 13.11
C GLU A 75 -20.19 -6.47 12.08
N GLY A 76 -19.93 -6.87 10.84
CA GLY A 76 -19.81 -5.94 9.73
C GLY A 76 -19.66 -6.65 8.41
N THR A 77 -19.61 -5.86 7.34
CA THR A 77 -19.30 -6.36 5.99
C THR A 77 -18.13 -5.56 5.45
N GLY A 78 -17.21 -6.26 4.78
CA GLY A 78 -16.00 -5.64 4.26
C GLY A 78 -14.97 -5.29 5.35
N SER A 79 -13.86 -4.68 4.94
CA SER A 79 -12.81 -4.25 5.88
C SER A 79 -13.29 -3.19 6.89
N ALA A 80 -12.88 -3.31 8.15
CA ALA A 80 -13.29 -2.43 9.24
C ALA A 80 -12.22 -2.31 10.33
N LYS A 81 -12.33 -1.27 11.18
CA LYS A 81 -11.62 -1.19 12.46
C LYS A 81 -12.60 -1.46 13.59
N VAL A 82 -12.28 -2.42 14.43
CA VAL A 82 -13.08 -2.85 15.56
C VAL A 82 -12.36 -2.52 16.85
N GLY A 83 -13.02 -1.78 17.74
CA GLY A 83 -12.56 -1.60 19.10
C GLY A 83 -12.85 -2.83 19.93
N ILE A 84 -11.81 -3.50 20.42
CA ILE A 84 -11.92 -4.62 21.35
C ILE A 84 -11.62 -4.09 22.75
N THR A 85 -12.62 -4.09 23.63
CA THR A 85 -12.53 -3.60 25.00
C THR A 85 -12.42 -4.77 25.95
N ALA A 86 -11.34 -4.83 26.73
CA ALA A 86 -11.24 -5.72 27.88
C ALA A 86 -11.66 -4.94 29.14
N GLN A 87 -12.58 -5.50 29.95
CA GLN A 87 -12.82 -5.02 31.31
C GLN A 87 -11.60 -5.29 32.18
N ALA A 88 -11.48 -4.58 33.31
CA ALA A 88 -10.37 -4.80 34.23
C ALA A 88 -10.33 -6.27 34.68
N ASN A 89 -9.13 -6.85 34.81
CA ASN A 89 -8.93 -8.19 35.35
C ASN A 89 -8.90 -8.13 36.88
N PRO A 90 -9.93 -8.65 37.59
CA PRO A 90 -9.95 -8.67 39.04
C PRO A 90 -9.19 -9.85 39.64
N LEU A 91 -8.72 -10.79 38.81
CA LEU A 91 -8.08 -12.03 39.25
C LEU A 91 -6.62 -11.79 39.66
N ALA A 92 -6.10 -12.65 40.52
CA ALA A 92 -4.70 -12.65 40.95
C ALA A 92 -3.76 -13.36 39.95
N GLN A 93 -4.27 -13.84 38.80
CA GLN A 93 -3.52 -14.54 37.76
C GLN A 93 -3.90 -14.04 36.37
N GLN A 94 -2.95 -14.10 35.42
CA GLN A 94 -3.19 -13.73 34.03
C GLN A 94 -4.36 -14.56 33.51
N ARG A 95 -5.27 -13.92 32.78
CA ARG A 95 -6.34 -14.62 32.08
C ARG A 95 -6.11 -14.59 30.57
N THR A 96 -6.51 -15.65 29.90
CA THR A 96 -6.46 -15.78 28.46
C THR A 96 -7.85 -16.05 27.95
N SER A 97 -8.14 -15.58 26.75
CA SER A 97 -9.38 -15.83 26.02
C SER A 97 -9.07 -15.87 24.54
N SER A 98 -10.09 -15.92 23.72
CA SER A 98 -10.00 -15.70 22.28
C SER A 98 -11.18 -14.88 21.83
N LEU A 99 -11.01 -14.25 20.69
CA LEU A 99 -12.12 -13.78 19.89
C LEU A 99 -12.15 -14.60 18.61
N THR A 100 -13.32 -15.14 18.34
CA THR A 100 -13.61 -15.97 17.18
C THR A 100 -14.24 -15.09 16.12
N ILE A 101 -13.60 -15.00 14.96
CA ILE A 101 -14.07 -14.18 13.85
C ILE A 101 -14.56 -15.11 12.75
N ALA A 102 -15.88 -15.24 12.64
CA ALA A 102 -16.49 -15.97 11.55
C ALA A 102 -16.60 -15.06 10.33
N TYR A 103 -16.29 -15.58 9.15
CA TYR A 103 -16.43 -14.86 7.89
C TYR A 103 -16.88 -15.83 6.78
N GLY A 104 -17.98 -15.50 6.10
CA GLY A 104 -18.57 -16.40 5.10
C GLY A 104 -18.82 -17.82 5.64
N GLY A 105 -18.56 -18.84 4.82
CA GLY A 105 -18.62 -20.27 5.19
C GLY A 105 -17.25 -20.89 5.50
N ALA A 106 -16.21 -20.08 5.69
CA ALA A 106 -14.85 -20.56 5.93
C ALA A 106 -14.62 -20.88 7.42
N GLU A 107 -13.50 -21.57 7.71
CA GLU A 107 -13.05 -21.80 9.08
C GLU A 107 -12.82 -20.45 9.81
N PRO A 108 -13.45 -20.24 10.99
CA PRO A 108 -13.31 -19.01 11.74
C PRO A 108 -11.85 -18.71 12.13
N ALA A 109 -11.45 -17.45 12.03
CA ALA A 109 -10.16 -17.01 12.52
C ALA A 109 -10.22 -16.83 14.05
N VAL A 110 -9.27 -17.42 14.76
CA VAL A 110 -9.17 -17.30 16.22
C VAL A 110 -8.03 -16.34 16.53
N VAL A 111 -8.36 -15.18 17.10
CA VAL A 111 -7.36 -14.23 17.60
C VAL A 111 -7.22 -14.47 19.11
N PRO A 112 -6.07 -15.00 19.57
CA PRO A 112 -5.84 -15.19 20.99
C PRO A 112 -5.79 -13.84 21.71
N VAL A 113 -6.39 -13.81 22.89
CA VAL A 113 -6.41 -12.66 23.78
C VAL A 113 -5.72 -13.03 25.09
N THR A 114 -4.80 -12.20 25.55
CA THR A 114 -4.24 -12.32 26.90
C THR A 114 -4.51 -11.04 27.67
N GLN A 115 -4.81 -11.16 28.96
CA GLN A 115 -4.93 -10.01 29.86
C GLN A 115 -4.20 -10.27 31.18
N LYS A 116 -3.27 -9.36 31.50
CA LYS A 116 -2.41 -9.42 32.68
C LYS A 116 -3.14 -9.13 33.99
N VAL A 117 -2.44 -9.28 35.11
CA VAL A 117 -2.94 -9.04 36.49
C VAL A 117 -2.58 -7.64 36.99
N SER A 118 -3.46 -7.07 37.81
CA SER A 118 -3.19 -5.84 38.55
C SER A 118 -1.94 -5.99 39.44
N GLY A 119 -0.90 -5.20 39.20
CA GLY A 119 0.35 -5.23 39.99
C GLY A 119 1.54 -5.92 39.32
N GLU A 120 1.36 -6.56 38.15
CA GLU A 120 2.47 -6.99 37.28
C GLU A 120 3.06 -5.86 36.42
N GLU A 121 2.73 -4.60 36.72
CA GLU A 121 3.22 -3.43 35.99
C GLU A 121 4.75 -3.27 36.06
N SER A 122 5.39 -3.94 37.04
CA SER A 122 6.85 -3.92 37.26
C SER A 122 7.64 -5.06 36.60
N VAL A 123 6.99 -6.09 36.03
CA VAL A 123 7.70 -7.31 35.57
C VAL A 123 8.33 -7.16 34.18
N ASP A 124 7.82 -6.25 33.33
CA ASP A 124 8.35 -6.03 31.97
C ASP A 124 9.09 -4.70 31.79
N LEU A 125 9.47 -4.04 32.89
CA LEU A 125 10.25 -2.80 32.81
C LEU A 125 11.64 -3.09 32.25
N PHE A 126 12.16 -2.19 31.43
CA PHE A 126 13.58 -2.16 31.13
C PHE A 126 14.34 -1.66 32.38
N GLY A 127 15.35 -2.41 32.79
CA GLY A 127 16.22 -2.08 33.92
C GLY A 127 17.31 -1.06 33.57
N SER A 128 17.61 -0.86 32.28
CA SER A 128 18.56 0.14 31.81
C SER A 128 18.29 0.63 30.39
N THR A 129 18.88 1.77 30.02
CA THR A 129 18.91 2.28 28.65
C THR A 129 19.48 1.26 27.67
N ASP A 130 20.60 0.61 28.02
CA ASP A 130 21.26 -0.37 27.15
C ASP A 130 20.39 -1.58 26.89
N GLU A 131 19.68 -2.06 27.91
CA GLU A 131 18.73 -3.17 27.76
C GLU A 131 17.60 -2.80 26.80
N MET A 132 17.01 -1.61 26.95
CA MET A 132 15.96 -1.15 26.04
C MET A 132 16.49 -1.02 24.62
N LYS A 133 17.67 -0.41 24.43
CA LYS A 133 18.28 -0.26 23.10
C LYS A 133 18.56 -1.61 22.45
N ALA A 134 19.13 -2.56 23.19
CA ALA A 134 19.37 -3.91 22.70
C ALA A 134 18.06 -4.62 22.31
N TYR A 135 17.02 -4.48 23.13
CA TYR A 135 15.71 -5.03 22.84
C TYR A 135 15.12 -4.47 21.54
N LEU A 136 15.10 -3.13 21.40
CA LEU A 136 14.57 -2.48 20.21
C LEU A 136 15.39 -2.80 18.95
N LYS A 137 16.73 -2.86 19.04
CA LYS A 137 17.59 -3.28 17.92
C LYS A 137 17.28 -4.70 17.48
N ALA A 138 17.07 -5.63 18.41
CA ALA A 138 16.65 -6.98 18.09
C ALA A 138 15.25 -7.04 17.45
N ARG A 139 14.38 -6.03 17.62
CA ARG A 139 13.10 -5.93 16.90
C ARG A 139 13.31 -5.45 15.46
N VAL A 140 14.21 -4.49 15.26
CA VAL A 140 14.61 -4.02 13.92
C VAL A 140 15.22 -5.16 13.12
N GLU A 141 16.16 -5.91 13.71
CA GLU A 141 16.81 -7.06 13.07
C GLU A 141 15.83 -8.20 12.74
N ALA A 142 14.79 -8.38 13.56
CA ALA A 142 13.75 -9.37 13.33
C ALA A 142 12.61 -8.88 12.41
N CYS A 143 12.72 -7.67 11.85
CA CYS A 143 11.68 -7.01 11.06
C CYS A 143 10.31 -6.99 11.75
N ASN A 144 10.30 -6.83 13.08
CA ASN A 144 9.05 -6.72 13.84
C ASN A 144 8.42 -5.34 13.63
N TYR A 145 7.10 -5.27 13.75
CA TYR A 145 6.32 -4.04 13.66
C TYR A 145 5.74 -3.68 15.03
N ALA A 146 5.66 -2.40 15.33
CA ALA A 146 4.99 -1.89 16.52
C ALA A 146 3.48 -1.99 16.34
N GLU A 147 2.82 -2.79 17.18
CA GLU A 147 1.38 -3.01 17.16
C GLU A 147 0.67 -2.18 18.24
N SER A 148 1.39 -1.76 19.29
CA SER A 148 0.82 -0.90 20.33
C SER A 148 1.85 -0.02 21.03
N VAL A 149 1.40 1.19 21.39
CA VAL A 149 2.06 2.08 22.35
C VAL A 149 1.00 2.55 23.33
N THR A 150 1.05 2.10 24.57
CA THR A 150 -0.01 2.34 25.56
C THR A 150 0.56 2.78 26.89
N THR A 151 -0.18 3.61 27.63
CA THR A 151 0.17 3.95 29.01
C THR A 151 -0.77 3.22 29.95
N THR A 152 -0.23 2.43 30.87
CA THR A 152 -1.01 1.70 31.87
C THR A 152 -1.51 2.64 32.98
N ALA A 153 -2.51 2.18 33.76
CA ALA A 153 -3.06 2.95 34.87
C ALA A 153 -2.02 3.26 35.96
N GLY A 154 -1.06 2.36 36.21
CA GLY A 154 0.08 2.62 37.11
C GLY A 154 1.24 3.39 36.48
N GLY A 155 1.03 4.02 35.33
CA GLY A 155 2.00 4.94 34.74
C GLY A 155 3.20 4.24 34.13
N VAL A 156 2.99 3.14 33.40
CA VAL A 156 4.02 2.49 32.57
C VAL A 156 3.70 2.71 31.10
N LEU A 157 4.66 3.22 30.34
CA LEU A 157 4.59 3.33 28.89
C LEU A 157 5.07 2.00 28.28
N LYS A 158 4.13 1.22 27.73
CA LYS A 158 4.34 -0.11 27.15
C LYS A 158 4.43 -0.04 25.62
N PHE A 159 5.22 -0.94 25.06
CA PHE A 159 5.45 -1.12 23.64
C PHE A 159 5.21 -2.58 23.26
N GLY A 160 4.20 -2.81 22.43
CA GLY A 160 3.89 -4.12 21.85
C GLY A 160 4.47 -4.22 20.45
N PHE A 161 5.14 -5.34 20.17
CA PHE A 161 5.71 -5.62 18.86
C PHE A 161 5.25 -6.99 18.39
N LYS A 162 4.94 -7.10 17.09
CA LYS A 162 4.53 -8.35 16.47
C LYS A 162 5.55 -9.46 16.73
N GLY A 163 5.10 -10.58 17.29
CA GLY A 163 5.94 -11.75 17.57
C GLY A 163 6.91 -11.57 18.75
N ALA A 164 6.68 -10.59 19.62
CA ALA A 164 7.60 -10.23 20.69
C ALA A 164 6.86 -9.84 21.99
N ALA A 165 7.53 -9.98 23.13
CA ALA A 165 6.95 -9.65 24.43
C ALA A 165 6.71 -8.14 24.59
N THR A 166 5.54 -7.77 25.12
CA THR A 166 5.26 -6.36 25.46
C THR A 166 6.11 -5.94 26.67
N ARG A 167 6.94 -4.92 26.48
CA ARG A 167 7.83 -4.35 27.53
C ARG A 167 7.66 -2.84 27.62
N GLY A 168 8.19 -2.20 28.65
CA GLY A 168 7.98 -0.77 28.83
C GLY A 168 8.94 -0.05 29.76
N VAL A 169 8.68 1.24 29.93
CA VAL A 169 9.40 2.13 30.86
C VAL A 169 8.38 2.80 31.78
N ARG A 170 8.82 3.32 32.93
CA ARG A 170 7.95 4.21 33.72
C ARG A 170 7.61 5.43 32.85
N LYS A 171 6.31 5.72 32.69
CA LYS A 171 5.82 6.82 31.84
C LYS A 171 6.37 8.15 32.32
N GLU A 172 6.22 8.42 33.63
CA GLU A 172 6.65 9.68 34.26
C GLU A 172 6.38 10.89 33.35
N ALA A 173 7.43 11.63 32.95
CA ALA A 173 7.34 12.77 32.04
C ALA A 173 7.74 12.44 30.59
N ILE A 174 7.92 11.16 30.22
CA ILE A 174 8.31 10.74 28.87
C ILE A 174 7.12 10.93 27.92
N PRO A 175 7.13 11.88 26.99
CA PRO A 175 5.99 12.13 26.13
C PRO A 175 5.94 11.14 24.96
N PHE A 176 4.72 10.72 24.60
CA PHE A 176 4.43 10.07 23.33
C PHE A 176 3.83 11.09 22.36
N PHE A 177 4.54 11.37 21.26
CA PHE A 177 4.13 12.32 20.25
C PHE A 177 3.39 11.65 19.10
N THR A 178 2.24 12.21 18.73
CA THR A 178 1.45 11.83 17.55
C THR A 178 1.08 13.08 16.74
N VAL A 179 0.67 12.90 15.49
CA VAL A 179 0.13 14.00 14.68
C VAL A 179 -1.39 14.02 14.83
N ASN A 180 -1.94 15.13 15.32
CA ASN A 180 -3.38 15.29 15.49
C ASN A 180 -4.09 15.58 14.15
N GLY A 181 -5.42 15.59 14.16
CA GLY A 181 -6.23 15.85 12.96
C GLY A 181 -6.02 17.24 12.32
N GLY A 182 -5.40 18.19 13.03
CA GLY A 182 -5.01 19.50 12.50
C GLY A 182 -3.63 19.52 11.83
N GLY A 183 -2.90 18.39 11.83
CA GLY A 183 -1.54 18.28 11.29
C GLY A 183 -0.46 18.84 12.22
N TYR A 184 -0.74 18.99 13.51
CA TYR A 184 0.24 19.43 14.51
C TYR A 184 0.67 18.26 15.38
N TRP A 185 1.91 18.30 15.85
CA TRP A 185 2.38 17.37 16.86
C TRP A 185 1.60 17.57 18.16
N ALA A 186 1.25 16.48 18.82
CA ALA A 186 0.59 16.46 20.12
C ALA A 186 1.37 15.53 21.07
N ALA A 187 1.71 16.02 22.25
CA ALA A 187 2.33 15.23 23.32
C ALA A 187 1.24 14.63 24.20
N ASP A 188 1.16 13.30 24.25
CA ASP A 188 0.14 12.57 25.04
C ASP A 188 -1.29 13.07 24.75
N GLY A 189 -1.57 13.43 23.49
CA GLY A 189 -2.86 13.98 23.04
C GLY A 189 -3.02 15.49 23.21
N VAL A 190 -2.10 16.17 23.89
CA VAL A 190 -2.12 17.64 24.05
C VAL A 190 -1.39 18.31 22.88
N ALA A 191 -2.09 19.14 22.13
CA ALA A 191 -1.54 19.80 20.95
C ALA A 191 -0.36 20.74 21.29
N THR A 192 0.67 20.71 20.45
CA THR A 192 1.84 21.60 20.49
C THR A 192 1.72 22.66 19.37
N PRO A 193 2.48 23.77 19.42
CA PRO A 193 2.48 24.76 18.33
C PRO A 193 3.24 24.29 17.07
N VAL A 194 3.87 23.11 17.09
CA VAL A 194 4.73 22.64 16.00
C VAL A 194 3.93 21.85 14.98
N LYS A 195 3.91 22.34 13.73
CA LYS A 195 3.27 21.66 12.61
C LYS A 195 4.13 20.50 12.11
N ALA A 196 3.51 19.36 11.83
CA ALA A 196 4.20 18.21 11.26
C ALA A 196 4.42 18.39 9.75
N ASP A 197 5.59 17.98 9.27
CA ASP A 197 5.86 17.88 7.83
C ASP A 197 5.29 16.56 7.29
N ALA A 198 4.06 16.62 6.77
CA ALA A 198 3.38 15.44 6.25
C ALA A 198 4.11 14.77 5.09
N GLU A 199 4.91 15.50 4.31
CA GLU A 199 5.68 14.91 3.20
C GLU A 199 6.89 14.13 3.72
N ALA A 200 7.64 14.74 4.65
CA ALA A 200 8.76 14.07 5.31
C ALA A 200 8.32 12.80 6.05
N LEU A 201 7.20 12.86 6.78
CA LEU A 201 6.67 11.71 7.52
C LEU A 201 6.22 10.57 6.59
N ARG A 202 5.55 10.87 5.48
CA ARG A 202 5.21 9.86 4.45
C ARG A 202 6.46 9.21 3.86
N GLY A 203 7.54 9.98 3.69
CA GLY A 203 8.85 9.48 3.29
C GLY A 203 9.57 8.66 4.36
N GLY A 204 8.99 8.50 5.55
CA GLY A 204 9.58 7.74 6.66
C GLY A 204 10.61 8.53 7.48
N ALA A 205 10.73 9.84 7.27
CA ALA A 205 11.60 10.67 8.09
C ALA A 205 10.98 10.94 9.48
N SER A 206 11.83 11.23 10.45
CA SER A 206 11.44 11.73 11.77
C SER A 206 12.13 13.07 12.00
N PRO A 207 11.51 14.04 12.68
CA PRO A 207 12.17 15.30 12.97
C PRO A 207 13.41 15.08 13.86
N ALA A 208 14.43 15.90 13.68
CA ALA A 208 15.53 16.02 14.63
C ALA A 208 14.99 16.51 15.97
N VAL A 209 15.27 15.74 17.03
CA VAL A 209 14.81 16.05 18.39
C VAL A 209 15.96 16.65 19.19
N THR A 210 15.75 17.84 19.71
CA THR A 210 16.73 18.60 20.50
C THR A 210 16.09 19.14 21.77
N LEU A 211 16.91 19.69 22.67
CA LEU A 211 16.43 20.44 23.84
C LEU A 211 16.66 21.92 23.65
N THR A 212 15.66 22.72 24.03
CA THR A 212 15.83 24.17 24.17
C THR A 212 16.67 24.50 25.40
N ALA A 213 17.13 25.75 25.51
CA ALA A 213 17.78 26.24 26.73
C ALA A 213 16.87 26.16 27.97
N GLY A 214 15.55 26.13 27.77
CA GLY A 214 14.55 25.97 28.84
C GLY A 214 14.26 24.52 29.23
N GLY A 215 14.92 23.53 28.61
CA GLY A 215 14.72 22.11 28.91
C GLY A 215 13.46 21.49 28.29
N THR A 216 12.84 22.18 27.33
CA THR A 216 11.73 21.64 26.53
C THR A 216 12.24 20.94 25.26
N ILE A 217 11.46 20.00 24.76
CA ILE A 217 11.73 19.27 23.52
C ILE A 217 11.43 20.18 22.33
N ALA A 218 12.35 20.23 21.36
CA ALA A 218 12.18 20.91 20.09
C ALA A 218 12.31 19.94 18.91
N PHE A 219 11.48 20.13 17.89
CA PHE A 219 11.50 19.39 16.63
C PHE A 219 12.00 20.29 15.51
N GLU A 220 13.10 19.92 14.87
CA GLU A 220 13.77 20.76 13.86
C GLU A 220 14.04 22.18 14.39
N GLY A 221 14.38 22.28 15.69
CA GLY A 221 14.61 23.55 16.39
C GLY A 221 13.34 24.32 16.81
N ALA A 222 12.15 23.89 16.40
CA ALA A 222 10.89 24.48 16.86
C ALA A 222 10.46 23.90 18.21
N ASP A 223 10.30 24.76 19.22
CA ASP A 223 9.91 24.37 20.57
C ASP A 223 8.48 23.82 20.62
N THR A 224 8.33 22.61 21.16
CA THR A 224 7.03 21.96 21.37
C THR A 224 6.32 22.44 22.64
N GLY A 225 7.04 23.11 23.54
CA GLY A 225 6.57 23.45 24.88
C GLY A 225 6.47 22.25 25.83
N THR A 226 6.86 21.05 25.39
CA THR A 226 6.82 19.83 26.19
C THR A 226 8.13 19.67 26.94
N ALA A 227 8.10 19.62 28.28
CA ALA A 227 9.30 19.41 29.08
C ALA A 227 9.94 18.05 28.74
N ALA A 228 11.27 18.01 28.69
CA ALA A 228 11.97 16.74 28.60
C ALA A 228 11.90 15.99 29.95
N PRO A 229 11.82 14.65 29.93
CA PRO A 229 11.86 13.87 31.16
C PRO A 229 13.20 14.06 31.88
N ALA A 230 13.16 14.01 33.21
CA ALA A 230 14.38 13.91 34.02
C ALA A 230 15.07 12.55 33.77
N ASP A 231 16.37 12.47 34.05
CA ASP A 231 17.12 11.23 33.88
C ASP A 231 16.61 10.15 34.84
N GLY A 232 15.95 9.13 34.28
CA GLY A 232 15.50 7.92 34.98
C GLY A 232 16.43 6.74 34.72
N ALA A 233 16.03 5.54 35.16
CA ALA A 233 16.77 4.29 34.87
C ALA A 233 16.93 4.02 33.36
N VAL A 234 16.00 4.53 32.56
CA VAL A 234 16.04 4.52 31.10
C VAL A 234 16.02 5.96 30.61
N ALA A 235 17.08 6.37 29.92
CA ALA A 235 17.25 7.72 29.39
C ALA A 235 16.50 7.89 28.05
N LEU A 236 15.21 7.56 28.03
CA LEU A 236 14.33 7.74 26.87
C LEU A 236 13.74 9.15 26.93
N ARG A 237 14.05 9.96 25.92
CA ARG A 237 13.64 11.37 25.86
C ARG A 237 12.21 11.53 25.38
N CYS A 238 11.83 10.79 24.34
CA CYS A 238 10.45 10.73 23.85
C CYS A 238 10.25 9.53 22.90
N VAL A 239 8.98 9.26 22.61
CA VAL A 239 8.55 8.35 21.54
C VAL A 239 7.72 9.14 20.54
N LEU A 240 7.93 8.92 19.24
CA LEU A 240 7.16 9.58 18.18
C LEU A 240 6.50 8.52 17.29
N ASP A 241 5.21 8.64 17.02
CA ASP A 241 4.56 7.95 15.90
C ASP A 241 4.57 8.88 14.67
N THR A 242 5.34 8.50 13.65
CA THR A 242 5.40 9.22 12.37
C THR A 242 4.35 8.73 11.37
N GLY A 243 3.50 7.77 11.75
CA GLY A 243 2.59 7.07 10.86
C GLY A 243 3.25 5.87 10.15
N LYS A 244 4.52 6.02 9.73
CA LYS A 244 5.32 4.92 9.16
C LYS A 244 6.16 4.21 10.22
N TYR A 245 6.71 4.94 11.17
CA TYR A 245 7.61 4.41 12.19
C TYR A 245 7.21 4.89 13.58
N VAL A 246 7.39 4.01 14.56
CA VAL A 246 7.54 4.40 15.96
C VAL A 246 9.02 4.66 16.20
N CYS A 247 9.37 5.90 16.53
CA CYS A 247 10.73 6.36 16.77
C CYS A 247 10.98 6.52 18.27
N PHE A 248 12.01 5.85 18.77
CA PHE A 248 12.46 5.92 20.16
C PHE A 248 13.70 6.81 20.21
N VAL A 249 13.58 7.97 20.85
CA VAL A 249 14.65 8.97 20.92
C VAL A 249 15.27 8.95 22.30
N PHE A 250 16.56 8.65 22.37
CA PHE A 250 17.31 8.57 23.61
C PHE A 250 18.02 9.87 23.95
N ALA A 251 18.38 10.03 25.23
CA ALA A 251 19.00 11.25 25.73
C ALA A 251 20.36 11.56 25.10
N ASP A 252 21.07 10.54 24.65
CA ASP A 252 22.35 10.62 23.92
C ASP A 252 22.20 10.93 22.42
N GLY A 253 20.95 11.12 21.95
CA GLY A 253 20.64 11.44 20.56
C GLY A 253 20.46 10.23 19.65
N GLU A 254 20.65 9.00 20.15
CA GLU A 254 20.36 7.80 19.37
C GLU A 254 18.85 7.70 19.08
N VAL A 255 18.50 7.38 17.84
CA VAL A 255 17.11 7.15 17.42
C VAL A 255 16.99 5.73 16.88
N ILE A 256 16.13 4.93 17.50
CA ILE A 256 15.77 3.59 17.00
C ILE A 256 14.37 3.67 16.38
N ARG A 257 14.20 3.18 15.15
CA ARG A 257 12.94 3.26 14.40
C ARG A 257 12.42 1.85 14.13
N ILE A 258 11.13 1.63 14.40
CA ILE A 258 10.44 0.35 14.16
C ILE A 258 9.20 0.63 13.32
N GLY A 259 8.91 -0.18 12.30
CA GLY A 259 7.74 0.03 11.44
C GLY A 259 6.44 0.03 12.25
N SER A 260 5.50 0.91 11.90
CA SER A 260 4.29 1.17 12.69
C SER A 260 3.07 0.48 12.07
N GLU A 261 2.43 -0.42 12.83
CA GLU A 261 1.09 -0.95 12.54
C GLU A 261 0.01 -0.29 13.41
N LEU A 262 0.34 0.79 14.13
CA LEU A 262 -0.59 1.48 15.04
C LEU A 262 -1.84 2.01 14.33
N ASN A 263 -1.69 2.45 13.07
CA ASN A 263 -2.74 3.11 12.30
C ASN A 263 -3.31 2.24 11.16
N GLY A 264 -2.83 1.01 11.00
CA GLY A 264 -3.18 0.09 9.91
C GLY A 264 -1.96 -0.71 9.45
N SER A 265 -2.11 -1.54 8.41
CA SER A 265 -0.99 -2.34 7.89
C SER A 265 0.19 -1.48 7.46
N PHE A 266 1.38 -1.79 7.96
CA PHE A 266 2.60 -1.04 7.65
C PHE A 266 3.00 -1.22 6.19
N ASN A 267 2.98 -0.12 5.44
CA ASN A 267 3.55 -0.01 4.10
C ASN A 267 4.89 0.74 4.18
N PRO A 268 6.04 0.10 3.92
CA PRO A 268 7.35 0.73 4.06
C PRO A 268 7.54 1.94 3.13
N PRO A 269 8.35 2.95 3.51
CA PRO A 269 8.75 4.01 2.58
C PRO A 269 9.62 3.44 1.45
N LEU A 270 9.72 4.18 0.35
CA LEU A 270 10.57 3.81 -0.77
C LEU A 270 12.03 3.58 -0.32
N PRO A 271 12.70 2.52 -0.83
CA PRO A 271 14.07 2.21 -0.43
C PRO A 271 15.05 3.23 -1.02
N ALA A 272 15.63 4.07 -0.16
CA ALA A 272 16.63 5.04 -0.54
C ALA A 272 18.05 4.42 -0.57
N GLY A 273 18.92 4.93 -1.44
CA GLY A 273 20.37 4.71 -1.34
C GLY A 273 21.04 3.96 -2.51
N GLY A 274 20.44 3.96 -3.71
CA GLY A 274 21.12 3.57 -4.95
C GLY A 274 21.60 2.12 -5.04
N LYS A 275 21.00 1.21 -4.26
CA LYS A 275 21.21 -0.23 -4.36
C LYS A 275 20.43 -0.81 -5.55
N SER A 276 20.63 -2.09 -5.85
CA SER A 276 19.75 -2.83 -6.77
C SER A 276 18.29 -2.60 -6.37
N LEU A 277 17.45 -2.27 -7.35
CA LEU A 277 16.03 -1.98 -7.15
C LEU A 277 15.19 -2.96 -7.99
N LYS A 278 14.19 -3.59 -7.39
CA LYS A 278 13.30 -4.56 -8.03
C LYS A 278 11.86 -4.09 -7.95
N ILE A 279 11.26 -3.80 -9.11
CA ILE A 279 9.90 -3.27 -9.21
C ILE A 279 8.99 -4.25 -9.93
N LEU A 280 7.90 -4.65 -9.27
CA LEU A 280 6.82 -5.41 -9.89
C LEU A 280 5.62 -4.50 -10.18
N PHE A 281 5.16 -4.51 -11.42
CA PHE A 281 3.96 -3.80 -11.86
C PHE A 281 2.83 -4.81 -12.12
N ILE A 282 1.74 -4.76 -11.34
CA ILE A 282 0.56 -5.61 -11.52
C ILE A 282 -0.53 -4.78 -12.18
N GLY A 283 -1.00 -5.22 -13.35
CA GLY A 283 -2.08 -4.53 -14.03
C GLY A 283 -2.28 -4.96 -15.49
N ASN A 284 -2.73 -4.02 -16.30
CA ASN A 284 -3.23 -4.29 -17.65
C ASN A 284 -2.57 -3.38 -18.70
N SER A 285 -3.27 -3.09 -19.81
CA SER A 285 -2.75 -2.29 -20.92
C SER A 285 -2.37 -0.86 -20.51
N PHE A 286 -2.97 -0.33 -19.45
CA PHE A 286 -2.65 0.99 -18.89
C PHE A 286 -1.33 0.96 -18.11
N THR A 287 -1.03 -0.15 -17.41
CA THR A 287 0.30 -0.37 -16.81
C THR A 287 1.38 -0.44 -17.88
N VAL A 288 1.09 -1.08 -19.02
CA VAL A 288 1.98 -1.06 -20.19
C VAL A 288 2.18 0.38 -20.67
N ASP A 289 1.11 1.16 -20.85
CA ASP A 289 1.21 2.57 -21.23
C ASP A 289 2.11 3.36 -20.28
N ALA A 290 1.98 3.15 -18.97
CA ALA A 290 2.75 3.88 -17.96
C ALA A 290 4.23 3.51 -17.91
N THR A 291 4.62 2.32 -18.38
CA THR A 291 5.97 1.77 -18.10
C THR A 291 6.77 1.43 -19.36
N GLU A 292 6.20 1.58 -20.56
CA GLU A 292 6.83 1.08 -21.80
C GLU A 292 8.17 1.73 -22.11
N HIS A 293 8.30 3.03 -21.81
CA HIS A 293 9.49 3.80 -22.09
C HIS A 293 10.52 3.83 -20.94
N LEU A 294 10.22 3.23 -19.80
CA LEU A 294 11.12 3.20 -18.65
C LEU A 294 12.50 2.59 -18.96
N PRO A 295 12.63 1.44 -19.66
CA PRO A 295 13.95 0.88 -19.96
C PRO A 295 14.87 1.85 -20.70
N GLY A 296 14.33 2.58 -21.68
CA GLY A 296 15.05 3.61 -22.42
C GLY A 296 15.47 4.80 -21.55
N MET A 297 14.57 5.26 -20.68
CA MET A 297 14.86 6.35 -19.73
C MET A 297 15.94 5.96 -18.72
N LEU A 298 15.86 4.76 -18.15
CA LEU A 298 16.85 4.22 -17.22
C LEU A 298 18.23 4.15 -17.88
N LYS A 299 18.31 3.60 -19.10
CA LYS A 299 19.55 3.56 -19.87
C LYS A 299 20.13 4.94 -20.12
N SER A 300 19.29 5.90 -20.54
CA SER A 300 19.73 7.27 -20.78
C SER A 300 20.19 7.98 -19.52
N ALA A 301 19.66 7.62 -18.35
CA ALA A 301 20.04 8.15 -17.05
C ALA A 301 21.28 7.46 -16.45
N GLY A 302 21.85 6.45 -17.13
CA GLY A 302 22.98 5.68 -16.62
C GLY A 302 22.62 4.70 -15.49
N ILE A 303 21.33 4.40 -15.30
CA ILE A 303 20.84 3.52 -14.25
C ILE A 303 20.79 2.08 -14.79
N THR A 304 21.64 1.21 -14.26
CA THR A 304 21.80 -0.18 -14.74
C THR A 304 21.55 -1.24 -13.68
N HIS A 305 20.94 -0.87 -12.56
CA HIS A 305 20.72 -1.74 -11.40
C HIS A 305 19.23 -1.84 -11.02
N VAL A 306 18.32 -1.57 -11.96
CA VAL A 306 16.87 -1.68 -11.76
C VAL A 306 16.37 -2.88 -12.55
N ARG A 307 15.81 -3.88 -11.85
CA ARG A 307 15.04 -4.98 -12.44
C ARG A 307 13.57 -4.59 -12.41
N MET A 308 12.86 -4.80 -13.51
CA MET A 308 11.42 -4.54 -13.56
C MET A 308 10.68 -5.76 -14.11
N VAL A 309 9.50 -6.04 -13.56
CA VAL A 309 8.59 -7.09 -14.04
C VAL A 309 7.18 -6.54 -14.17
N ARG A 310 6.42 -7.02 -15.16
CA ARG A 310 4.97 -6.82 -15.21
C ARG A 310 4.26 -8.16 -15.08
N ALA A 311 3.32 -8.23 -14.14
CA ALA A 311 2.23 -9.21 -14.18
C ALA A 311 1.10 -8.60 -15.02
N TYR A 312 1.06 -8.95 -16.30
CA TYR A 312 0.14 -8.34 -17.27
C TYR A 312 -1.04 -9.24 -17.62
N HIS A 313 -2.25 -8.69 -17.58
CA HIS A 313 -3.43 -9.26 -18.23
C HIS A 313 -4.24 -8.16 -18.92
N GLY A 314 -4.50 -8.29 -20.22
CA GLY A 314 -5.22 -7.28 -21.00
C GLY A 314 -6.68 -7.10 -20.57
N GLY A 315 -7.06 -5.90 -20.13
CA GLY A 315 -8.44 -5.59 -19.71
C GLY A 315 -8.84 -6.12 -18.33
N TYR A 316 -7.91 -6.73 -17.60
CA TYR A 316 -8.17 -7.34 -16.29
C TYR A 316 -8.28 -6.29 -15.19
N LYS A 317 -9.18 -6.53 -14.23
CA LYS A 317 -9.45 -5.66 -13.08
C LYS A 317 -8.78 -6.19 -11.82
N LEU A 318 -8.56 -5.35 -10.82
CA LEU A 318 -7.97 -5.76 -9.53
C LEU A 318 -8.84 -6.79 -8.80
N PRO A 319 -10.19 -6.73 -8.81
CA PRO A 319 -11.02 -7.82 -8.31
C PRO A 319 -10.74 -9.16 -8.99
N GLU A 320 -10.54 -9.17 -10.30
CA GLU A 320 -10.23 -10.41 -11.03
C GLU A 320 -8.83 -10.94 -10.70
N PHE A 321 -7.83 -10.05 -10.53
CA PHE A 321 -6.50 -10.44 -10.03
C PHE A 321 -6.56 -11.02 -8.62
N PHE A 322 -7.42 -10.47 -7.76
CA PHE A 322 -7.62 -10.95 -6.40
C PHE A 322 -8.28 -12.33 -6.36
N GLU A 323 -9.42 -12.48 -7.05
CA GLU A 323 -10.17 -13.75 -7.14
C GLU A 323 -9.34 -14.88 -7.75
N ASN A 324 -8.50 -14.55 -8.75
CA ASN A 324 -7.71 -15.52 -9.50
C ASN A 324 -6.23 -15.53 -9.10
N TYR A 325 -5.88 -15.05 -7.90
CA TYR A 325 -4.50 -14.86 -7.47
C TYR A 325 -3.60 -16.09 -7.71
N ALA A 326 -4.10 -17.28 -7.36
CA ALA A 326 -3.37 -18.54 -7.52
C ALA A 326 -3.66 -19.29 -8.82
N ALA A 327 -4.66 -18.86 -9.60
CA ALA A 327 -5.06 -19.58 -10.81
C ALA A 327 -3.94 -19.54 -11.85
N PRO A 328 -3.61 -20.68 -12.49
CA PRO A 328 -2.58 -20.74 -13.52
C PRO A 328 -3.00 -19.93 -14.75
N ASP A 329 -2.01 -19.54 -15.56
CA ASP A 329 -2.25 -18.97 -16.89
C ASP A 329 -3.14 -17.70 -16.92
N ILE A 330 -3.03 -16.88 -15.87
CA ILE A 330 -3.75 -15.59 -15.78
C ILE A 330 -2.84 -14.43 -16.17
N CYS A 331 -1.53 -14.51 -15.94
CA CYS A 331 -0.61 -13.40 -16.19
C CYS A 331 0.36 -13.75 -17.30
N THR A 332 0.58 -12.79 -18.20
CA THR A 332 1.77 -12.75 -19.06
C THR A 332 2.91 -12.16 -18.26
N TYR A 333 4.01 -12.90 -18.11
CA TYR A 333 5.20 -12.42 -17.42
C TYR A 333 6.09 -11.61 -18.37
N TYR A 334 6.14 -10.29 -18.16
CA TYR A 334 7.13 -9.44 -18.81
C TYR A 334 8.26 -9.10 -17.84
N TYR A 335 9.48 -9.01 -18.34
CA TYR A 335 10.64 -8.61 -17.56
C TYR A 335 11.53 -7.64 -18.32
N CYS A 336 12.28 -6.84 -17.57
CA CYS A 336 13.36 -6.00 -18.05
C CYS A 336 14.52 -6.19 -17.08
N GLU A 337 15.57 -6.86 -17.55
CA GLU A 337 16.79 -7.07 -16.78
C GLU A 337 17.54 -5.74 -16.54
N PRO A 338 18.33 -5.65 -15.45
CA PRO A 338 19.18 -4.49 -15.21
C PRO A 338 20.06 -4.14 -16.42
N GLY A 339 19.94 -2.90 -16.92
CA GLY A 339 20.69 -2.40 -18.07
C GLY A 339 20.07 -2.72 -19.44
N ALA A 340 18.97 -3.49 -19.50
CA ALA A 340 18.22 -3.71 -20.72
C ALA A 340 17.48 -2.44 -21.18
N THR A 341 17.20 -2.35 -22.48
CA THR A 341 16.58 -1.17 -23.11
C THR A 341 15.15 -1.42 -23.60
N LYS A 342 14.61 -2.61 -23.36
CA LYS A 342 13.27 -3.03 -23.77
C LYS A 342 12.73 -4.11 -22.82
N TRP A 343 11.42 -4.28 -22.84
CA TRP A 343 10.74 -5.38 -22.18
C TRP A 343 10.82 -6.66 -23.03
N GLU A 344 10.95 -7.81 -22.36
CA GLU A 344 10.83 -9.14 -22.96
C GLU A 344 9.73 -9.93 -22.23
N ASN A 345 9.25 -11.02 -22.82
CA ASN A 345 8.29 -11.94 -22.18
C ASN A 345 8.62 -13.40 -22.52
N GLU A 346 8.03 -14.32 -21.76
CA GLU A 346 8.28 -15.77 -21.88
C GLU A 346 7.09 -16.52 -22.52
N GLY A 347 6.14 -15.81 -23.12
CA GLY A 347 4.88 -16.37 -23.61
C GLY A 347 3.66 -15.63 -23.07
N THR A 348 2.49 -15.95 -23.58
CA THR A 348 1.21 -15.29 -23.25
C THR A 348 0.49 -16.06 -22.15
N LEU A 349 -0.03 -15.35 -21.14
CA LEU A 349 -0.87 -15.93 -20.08
C LEU A 349 -0.27 -17.23 -19.53
N ASN A 350 0.96 -17.14 -19.04
CA ASN A 350 1.83 -18.29 -18.79
C ASN A 350 2.16 -18.51 -17.30
N ARG A 351 1.62 -17.67 -16.41
CA ARG A 351 1.88 -17.72 -14.96
C ARG A 351 0.64 -17.32 -14.15
N SER A 352 0.54 -17.81 -12.92
CA SER A 352 -0.38 -17.24 -11.92
C SER A 352 0.19 -15.95 -11.35
N LEU A 353 -0.65 -15.05 -10.84
CA LEU A 353 -0.16 -13.84 -10.16
C LEU A 353 0.69 -14.20 -8.93
N LYS A 354 0.25 -15.19 -8.14
CA LYS A 354 1.00 -15.74 -7.00
C LYS A 354 2.43 -16.11 -7.36
N SER A 355 2.62 -16.86 -8.45
CA SER A 355 3.96 -17.28 -8.88
C SER A 355 4.86 -16.11 -9.26
N ILE A 356 4.30 -14.99 -9.72
CA ILE A 356 5.06 -13.77 -10.06
C ILE A 356 5.44 -13.01 -8.79
N VAL A 357 4.47 -12.82 -7.88
CA VAL A 357 4.70 -12.16 -6.58
C VAL A 357 5.78 -12.90 -5.77
N GLU A 358 5.78 -14.24 -5.82
CA GLU A 358 6.76 -15.09 -5.12
C GLU A 358 8.06 -15.34 -5.92
N SER A 359 8.17 -14.83 -7.16
CA SER A 359 9.35 -15.12 -8.01
C SER A 359 10.61 -14.37 -7.61
N ASP A 360 10.49 -13.32 -6.81
CA ASP A 360 11.61 -12.49 -6.37
C ASP A 360 11.28 -11.80 -5.05
N THR A 361 12.30 -11.22 -4.40
CA THR A 361 12.08 -10.22 -3.36
C THR A 361 11.87 -8.85 -4.02
N TRP A 362 10.71 -8.25 -3.81
CA TRP A 362 10.33 -6.99 -4.45
C TRP A 362 10.60 -5.84 -3.49
N ASP A 363 11.23 -4.79 -4.00
CA ASP A 363 11.39 -3.53 -3.26
C ASP A 363 10.12 -2.69 -3.36
N ILE A 364 9.48 -2.74 -4.54
CA ILE A 364 8.29 -1.98 -4.86
C ILE A 364 7.32 -2.88 -5.63
N VAL A 365 6.04 -2.85 -5.26
CA VAL A 365 4.95 -3.44 -6.04
C VAL A 365 3.92 -2.37 -6.34
N THR A 366 3.45 -2.26 -7.59
CA THR A 366 2.38 -1.34 -7.94
C THR A 366 1.12 -2.08 -8.37
N LEU A 367 -0.04 -1.55 -7.98
CA LEU A 367 -1.35 -1.97 -8.48
C LEU A 367 -1.93 -0.92 -9.45
N GLN A 368 -2.79 -1.34 -10.37
CA GLN A 368 -3.46 -0.46 -11.32
C GLN A 368 -4.81 -1.02 -11.78
N GLU A 369 -5.89 -0.26 -11.57
CA GLU A 369 -7.25 -0.65 -12.00
C GLU A 369 -7.55 -0.23 -13.45
N HIS A 370 -8.31 -1.06 -14.16
CA HIS A 370 -8.78 -0.86 -15.52
C HIS A 370 -9.92 0.16 -15.62
N THR A 371 -9.68 1.29 -16.29
CA THR A 371 -10.72 2.30 -16.53
C THR A 371 -11.77 1.87 -17.56
N GLY A 372 -11.81 0.62 -18.00
CA GLY A 372 -12.95 0.07 -18.74
C GLY A 372 -14.07 -0.47 -17.85
N SER A 373 -13.90 -0.43 -16.53
CA SER A 373 -14.86 -0.89 -15.53
C SER A 373 -15.13 0.19 -14.49
N TYR A 374 -16.32 0.12 -13.87
CA TYR A 374 -16.74 1.04 -12.82
C TYR A 374 -15.85 1.02 -11.57
N TYR A 375 -15.13 -0.08 -11.33
CA TYR A 375 -14.11 -0.22 -10.28
C TYR A 375 -13.06 0.91 -10.28
N ALA A 376 -12.78 1.53 -11.43
CA ALA A 376 -11.82 2.63 -11.51
C ALA A 376 -12.36 3.99 -11.04
N TRP A 377 -13.66 4.12 -10.76
CA TRP A 377 -14.29 5.40 -10.36
C TRP A 377 -15.42 5.29 -9.34
N GLU A 378 -15.79 4.08 -8.92
CA GLU A 378 -16.73 3.85 -7.82
C GLU A 378 -16.04 3.06 -6.71
N TRP A 379 -16.18 3.51 -5.47
CA TRP A 379 -15.56 2.90 -4.30
C TRP A 379 -16.55 2.01 -3.57
N ASP A 380 -16.68 0.77 -4.01
CA ASP A 380 -17.52 -0.26 -3.39
C ASP A 380 -16.70 -1.23 -2.53
N GLU A 381 -17.38 -2.21 -1.92
CA GLU A 381 -16.73 -3.19 -1.05
C GLU A 381 -15.90 -4.21 -1.82
N THR A 382 -16.29 -4.52 -3.06
CA THR A 382 -15.56 -5.43 -3.95
C THR A 382 -14.19 -4.86 -4.30
N GLU A 383 -14.14 -3.61 -4.75
CA GLU A 383 -12.88 -2.93 -5.08
C GLU A 383 -12.00 -2.72 -3.85
N ARG A 384 -12.59 -2.25 -2.74
CA ARG A 384 -11.87 -2.05 -1.48
C ARG A 384 -11.23 -3.36 -0.99
N GLY A 385 -11.99 -4.45 -1.01
CA GLY A 385 -11.51 -5.74 -0.56
C GLY A 385 -10.50 -6.37 -1.51
N ALA A 386 -10.65 -6.20 -2.83
CA ALA A 386 -9.67 -6.66 -3.80
C ALA A 386 -8.30 -5.97 -3.63
N ILE A 387 -8.27 -4.64 -3.50
CA ILE A 387 -7.03 -3.90 -3.29
C ILE A 387 -6.39 -4.29 -1.95
N SER A 388 -7.18 -4.36 -0.87
CA SER A 388 -6.66 -4.72 0.46
C SER A 388 -6.12 -6.15 0.48
N GLY A 389 -6.84 -7.10 -0.09
CA GLY A 389 -6.43 -8.50 -0.16
C GLY A 389 -5.20 -8.73 -1.05
N LEU A 390 -5.06 -7.99 -2.16
CA LEU A 390 -3.83 -8.00 -2.95
C LEU A 390 -2.64 -7.46 -2.16
N CYS A 391 -2.82 -6.37 -1.39
CA CYS A 391 -1.76 -5.87 -0.51
C CYS A 391 -1.34 -6.92 0.52
N ASP A 392 -2.31 -7.62 1.12
CA ASP A 392 -2.05 -8.68 2.09
C ASP A 392 -1.28 -9.85 1.44
N TYR A 393 -1.68 -10.29 0.24
CA TYR A 393 -0.95 -11.31 -0.52
C TYR A 393 0.50 -10.93 -0.81
N ILE A 394 0.73 -9.69 -1.25
CA ILE A 394 2.05 -9.16 -1.54
C ILE A 394 2.93 -9.16 -0.28
N GLN A 395 2.40 -8.68 0.85
CA GLN A 395 3.14 -8.61 2.11
C GLN A 395 3.41 -9.99 2.72
N GLN A 396 2.46 -10.94 2.60
CA GLN A 396 2.60 -12.31 3.10
C GLN A 396 3.64 -13.11 2.32
N ALA A 397 3.83 -12.83 1.03
CA ALA A 397 4.88 -13.46 0.24
C ALA A 397 6.28 -13.07 0.72
N GLN A 398 6.42 -11.92 1.41
CA GLN A 398 7.72 -11.35 1.82
C GLN A 398 7.62 -10.70 3.21
N PRO A 399 7.39 -11.49 4.28
CA PRO A 399 7.06 -10.93 5.60
C PRO A 399 8.21 -10.18 6.27
N LEU A 400 9.46 -10.48 5.88
CA LEU A 400 10.68 -9.85 6.40
C LEU A 400 11.10 -8.63 5.59
N ASP A 401 10.84 -8.63 4.28
CA ASP A 401 11.23 -7.59 3.32
C ASP A 401 9.98 -7.09 2.58
N ARG A 402 9.00 -6.57 3.34
CA ARG A 402 7.75 -6.09 2.72
C ARG A 402 8.07 -5.03 1.66
N PRO A 403 7.53 -5.13 0.43
CA PRO A 403 7.69 -4.09 -0.56
C PRO A 403 6.90 -2.83 -0.18
N THR A 404 7.37 -1.67 -0.63
CA THR A 404 6.49 -0.50 -0.75
C THR A 404 5.41 -0.80 -1.78
N ILE A 405 4.14 -0.64 -1.41
CA ILE A 405 3.02 -0.79 -2.34
C ILE A 405 2.56 0.58 -2.81
N GLY A 406 2.53 0.77 -4.13
CA GLY A 406 2.06 1.99 -4.80
C GLY A 406 0.87 1.73 -5.72
N TYR A 407 0.21 2.80 -6.15
CA TYR A 407 -0.93 2.74 -7.08
C TYR A 407 -0.70 3.60 -8.32
N ILE A 408 -0.78 3.01 -9.51
CA ILE A 408 -0.75 3.75 -10.78
C ILE A 408 -2.15 4.25 -11.08
N MET A 409 -2.33 5.57 -11.06
CA MET A 409 -3.59 6.20 -11.43
C MET A 409 -3.76 6.17 -12.95
N ALA A 410 -4.65 5.32 -13.43
CA ALA A 410 -4.97 5.17 -14.85
C ALA A 410 -5.56 6.45 -15.47
N GLN A 411 -5.52 6.55 -16.80
CA GLN A 411 -5.99 7.75 -17.51
C GLN A 411 -7.50 7.80 -17.76
N ALA A 412 -8.01 9.03 -17.89
CA ALA A 412 -9.26 9.31 -18.57
C ALA A 412 -9.10 9.15 -20.09
N TYR A 413 -10.18 8.76 -20.78
CA TYR A 413 -10.19 8.55 -22.22
C TYR A 413 -9.97 9.84 -23.02
N GLY A 414 -9.72 9.74 -24.33
CA GLY A 414 -9.66 10.89 -25.23
C GLY A 414 -11.01 11.61 -25.33
N ALA A 415 -10.99 12.92 -25.56
CA ALA A 415 -12.16 13.81 -25.50
C ALA A 415 -13.38 13.36 -26.34
N TYR A 416 -13.15 12.61 -27.41
CA TYR A 416 -14.17 12.15 -28.35
C TYR A 416 -14.60 10.69 -28.14
N HIS A 417 -14.29 10.08 -26.99
CA HIS A 417 -14.64 8.70 -26.72
C HIS A 417 -16.16 8.48 -26.64
N SER A 418 -16.66 7.44 -27.32
CA SER A 418 -18.11 7.15 -27.45
C SER A 418 -18.80 6.77 -26.13
N HIS A 419 -18.03 6.41 -25.10
CA HIS A 419 -18.57 6.07 -23.78
C HIS A 419 -18.95 7.28 -22.91
N TYR A 420 -18.59 8.51 -23.28
CA TYR A 420 -18.95 9.66 -22.43
C TYR A 420 -20.47 9.80 -22.24
N PRO A 421 -21.31 9.85 -23.29
CA PRO A 421 -22.77 9.89 -23.09
C PRO A 421 -23.34 8.74 -22.25
N LYS A 422 -22.60 7.64 -22.04
CA LYS A 422 -22.99 6.48 -21.25
C LYS A 422 -22.64 6.59 -19.76
N TYR A 423 -21.45 7.09 -19.42
CA TYR A 423 -20.94 7.06 -18.03
C TYR A 423 -20.53 8.42 -17.47
N PHE A 424 -20.08 9.36 -18.31
CA PHE A 424 -19.59 10.67 -17.85
C PHE A 424 -19.85 11.76 -18.88
N ALA A 425 -20.29 12.94 -18.45
CA ALA A 425 -20.58 14.03 -19.37
C ALA A 425 -19.42 14.40 -20.32
N ASN A 426 -18.17 14.24 -19.88
CA ASN A 426 -16.96 14.51 -20.65
C ASN A 426 -15.70 13.92 -19.97
N GLN A 427 -14.55 14.12 -20.60
CA GLN A 427 -13.23 13.70 -20.08
C GLN A 427 -12.91 14.25 -18.69
N GLN A 428 -13.23 15.52 -18.43
CA GLN A 428 -12.93 16.14 -17.14
C GLN A 428 -13.71 15.47 -16.01
N ALA A 429 -14.99 15.15 -16.23
CA ALA A 429 -15.81 14.44 -15.25
C ALA A 429 -15.27 13.02 -14.97
N MET A 430 -14.79 12.31 -16.00
CA MET A 430 -14.15 11.00 -15.80
C MET A 430 -12.85 11.11 -15.01
N PHE A 431 -11.99 12.09 -15.33
CA PHE A 431 -10.76 12.34 -14.59
C PHE A 431 -11.03 12.64 -13.11
N GLU A 432 -12.00 13.50 -12.82
CA GLU A 432 -12.40 13.83 -11.45
C GLU A 432 -12.89 12.62 -10.66
N ALA A 433 -13.63 11.71 -11.32
CA ALA A 433 -14.10 10.47 -10.70
C ALA A 433 -12.94 9.50 -10.40
N ILE A 434 -11.98 9.34 -11.31
CA ILE A 434 -10.76 8.56 -11.08
C ILE A 434 -9.95 9.16 -9.92
N VAL A 435 -9.79 10.49 -9.89
CA VAL A 435 -9.09 11.18 -8.78
C VAL A 435 -9.80 10.95 -7.45
N ALA A 436 -11.14 11.00 -7.43
CA ALA A 436 -11.92 10.73 -6.22
C ALA A 436 -11.70 9.29 -5.73
N GLN A 437 -11.64 8.33 -6.65
CA GLN A 437 -11.33 6.93 -6.36
C GLN A 437 -9.95 6.76 -5.73
N VAL A 438 -8.91 7.32 -6.35
CA VAL A 438 -7.53 7.20 -5.84
C VAL A 438 -7.40 7.84 -4.45
N ARG A 439 -8.11 8.95 -4.19
CA ARG A 439 -8.17 9.52 -2.83
C ARG A 439 -8.78 8.55 -1.81
N LYS A 440 -9.81 7.77 -2.19
CA LYS A 440 -10.37 6.73 -1.31
C LYS A 440 -9.38 5.59 -1.06
N ILE A 441 -8.68 5.13 -2.09
CA ILE A 441 -7.62 4.12 -1.97
C ILE A 441 -6.58 4.59 -0.95
N THR A 442 -6.06 5.81 -1.08
CA THR A 442 -5.03 6.33 -0.17
C THR A 442 -5.50 6.61 1.25
N ALA A 443 -6.80 6.82 1.45
CA ALA A 443 -7.37 7.10 2.75
C ALA A 443 -7.82 5.84 3.51
N GLN A 444 -8.08 4.73 2.79
CA GLN A 444 -8.76 3.55 3.35
C GLN A 444 -7.98 2.25 3.18
N THR A 445 -6.80 2.28 2.56
CA THR A 445 -5.90 1.12 2.40
C THR A 445 -4.50 1.47 2.93
N CYS A 446 -3.58 0.50 2.92
CA CYS A 446 -2.19 0.75 3.28
C CYS A 446 -1.40 1.51 2.19
N ILE A 447 -1.96 1.67 0.99
CA ILE A 447 -1.29 2.33 -0.12
C ILE A 447 -1.35 3.84 0.06
N ASP A 448 -0.21 4.49 0.21
CA ASP A 448 -0.11 5.95 0.33
C ASP A 448 0.83 6.58 -0.70
N LEU A 449 1.33 5.76 -1.63
CA LEU A 449 2.14 6.17 -2.77
C LEU A 449 1.32 6.10 -4.07
N VAL A 450 1.14 7.24 -4.73
CA VAL A 450 0.42 7.34 -6.01
C VAL A 450 1.38 7.70 -7.13
N ILE A 451 1.29 7.00 -8.25
CA ILE A 451 1.92 7.35 -9.52
C ILE A 451 0.87 8.02 -10.40
N PRO A 452 0.89 9.36 -10.55
CA PRO A 452 -0.20 10.12 -11.17
C PRO A 452 -0.12 10.16 -12.71
N SER A 453 0.06 9.02 -13.37
CA SER A 453 0.20 8.96 -14.84
C SER A 453 -1.05 9.49 -15.57
N GLY A 454 -2.25 9.25 -15.04
CA GLY A 454 -3.49 9.86 -15.55
C GLY A 454 -3.48 11.39 -15.52
N THR A 455 -2.97 12.00 -14.44
CA THR A 455 -2.80 13.47 -14.34
C THR A 455 -1.73 13.95 -15.29
N SER A 456 -0.64 13.18 -15.48
CA SER A 456 0.39 13.55 -16.47
C SER A 456 -0.18 13.66 -17.89
N LEU A 457 -1.11 12.78 -18.26
CA LEU A 457 -1.81 12.87 -19.55
C LEU A 457 -2.75 14.08 -19.59
N GLN A 458 -3.52 14.35 -18.53
CA GLN A 458 -4.36 15.55 -18.49
C GLN A 458 -3.55 16.84 -18.59
N ASN A 459 -2.41 16.92 -17.91
CA ASN A 459 -1.49 18.05 -18.05
C ASN A 459 -1.02 18.18 -19.49
N LEU A 460 -0.57 17.07 -20.11
CA LEU A 460 -0.08 17.07 -21.48
C LEU A 460 -1.15 17.51 -22.49
N ARG A 461 -2.42 17.16 -22.26
CA ARG A 461 -3.58 17.57 -23.08
C ARG A 461 -3.81 19.08 -23.11
N THR A 462 -3.33 19.82 -22.11
CA THR A 462 -3.41 21.30 -22.08
C THR A 462 -2.25 21.99 -22.80
N SER A 463 -1.24 21.24 -23.25
CA SER A 463 -0.06 21.77 -23.95
C SER A 463 -0.27 21.91 -25.46
N SER A 464 0.67 22.57 -26.12
CA SER A 464 0.76 22.66 -27.58
C SER A 464 0.94 21.30 -28.30
N LEU A 465 1.28 20.24 -27.56
CA LEU A 465 1.46 18.90 -28.11
C LEU A 465 0.13 18.20 -28.41
N ASN A 466 -0.95 18.61 -27.76
CA ASN A 466 -2.28 18.10 -28.06
C ASN A 466 -2.84 18.76 -29.32
N ARG A 467 -2.52 18.17 -30.47
CA ARG A 467 -3.01 18.65 -31.76
C ARG A 467 -4.43 18.15 -31.97
N ASP A 468 -5.29 19.01 -32.52
CA ASP A 468 -6.65 18.62 -32.92
C ASP A 468 -6.60 17.70 -34.16
N ASN A 469 -6.46 16.41 -33.87
CA ASN A 469 -6.39 15.32 -34.85
C ASN A 469 -7.43 14.22 -34.53
N GLY A 470 -8.37 14.51 -33.63
CA GLY A 470 -9.36 13.57 -33.13
C GLY A 470 -8.84 12.49 -32.16
N MET A 471 -7.52 12.42 -31.92
CA MET A 471 -6.91 11.40 -31.07
C MET A 471 -6.68 11.87 -29.63
N ASP A 472 -6.54 13.16 -29.37
CA ASP A 472 -6.42 13.71 -28.02
C ASP A 472 -5.36 12.98 -27.14
N LEU A 473 -4.18 12.81 -27.75
CA LEU A 473 -3.02 12.13 -27.16
C LEU A 473 -3.24 10.64 -26.82
N THR A 474 -4.17 10.00 -27.54
CA THR A 474 -4.43 8.55 -27.46
C THR A 474 -4.11 7.85 -28.79
N ARG A 475 -4.14 6.52 -28.80
CA ARG A 475 -4.02 5.73 -30.05
C ARG A 475 -5.31 5.12 -30.55
N ASP A 476 -6.37 5.18 -29.76
CA ASP A 476 -7.69 4.57 -30.03
C ASP A 476 -8.79 5.23 -29.17
N SER A 477 -8.62 6.50 -28.81
CA SER A 477 -9.46 7.26 -27.87
C SER A 477 -9.48 6.70 -26.44
N TYR A 478 -8.73 5.64 -26.13
CA TYR A 478 -8.81 4.92 -24.87
C TYR A 478 -7.44 4.78 -24.20
N HIS A 479 -6.46 4.26 -24.93
CA HIS A 479 -5.09 4.09 -24.49
C HIS A 479 -4.18 5.23 -24.94
N MET A 480 -3.12 5.50 -24.18
CA MET A 480 -2.13 6.54 -24.53
C MET A 480 -1.50 6.29 -25.91
N ASP A 481 -1.16 7.36 -26.63
CA ASP A 481 -0.39 7.19 -27.87
C ASP A 481 0.96 6.50 -27.60
N TYR A 482 1.47 5.73 -28.57
CA TYR A 482 2.65 4.89 -28.36
C TYR A 482 3.96 5.64 -28.08
N GLY A 483 4.01 6.96 -28.32
CA GLY A 483 5.18 7.79 -28.11
C GLY A 483 5.01 8.77 -26.95
N ILE A 484 4.66 10.03 -27.25
CA ILE A 484 4.80 11.15 -26.30
C ILE A 484 3.96 10.98 -25.01
N SER A 485 2.77 10.39 -25.09
CA SER A 485 1.92 10.17 -23.92
C SER A 485 2.44 9.07 -23.00
N ARG A 486 2.81 7.91 -23.57
CA ARG A 486 3.52 6.86 -22.83
C ARG A 486 4.84 7.37 -22.26
N TYR A 487 5.49 8.33 -22.93
CA TYR A 487 6.73 8.92 -22.46
C TYR A 487 6.50 9.81 -21.24
N ALA A 488 5.48 10.67 -21.25
CA ALA A 488 5.09 11.44 -20.05
C ALA A 488 4.71 10.52 -18.88
N ALA A 489 3.96 9.45 -19.14
CA ALA A 489 3.59 8.49 -18.10
C ALA A 489 4.81 7.74 -17.52
N ALA A 490 5.75 7.30 -18.37
CA ALA A 490 7.01 6.69 -17.94
C ALA A 490 7.89 7.68 -17.15
N ALA A 491 7.94 8.96 -17.55
CA ALA A 491 8.64 9.99 -16.78
C ALA A 491 8.00 10.20 -15.40
N THR A 492 6.68 10.03 -15.30
CA THR A 492 5.94 10.09 -14.03
C THR A 492 6.31 8.90 -13.14
N VAL A 493 6.33 7.67 -13.68
CA VAL A 493 6.81 6.49 -12.93
C VAL A 493 8.26 6.68 -12.48
N PHE A 494 9.14 7.16 -13.38
CA PHE A 494 10.54 7.42 -13.05
C PHE A 494 10.66 8.41 -11.90
N ARG A 495 9.96 9.55 -11.97
CA ARG A 495 10.00 10.57 -10.93
C ARG A 495 9.47 10.05 -9.60
N THR A 496 8.39 9.26 -9.60
CA THR A 496 7.77 8.80 -8.36
C THR A 496 8.54 7.64 -7.73
N LEU A 497 9.06 6.69 -8.52
CA LEU A 497 9.67 5.46 -7.99
C LEU A 497 11.19 5.45 -8.07
N VAL A 498 11.76 5.88 -9.20
CA VAL A 498 13.20 5.72 -9.48
C VAL A 498 14.02 6.85 -8.87
N THR A 499 13.59 8.10 -9.03
CA THR A 499 14.32 9.27 -8.51
C THR A 499 14.54 9.22 -7.00
N PRO A 500 13.52 8.91 -6.16
CA PRO A 500 13.74 8.84 -4.71
C PRO A 500 14.68 7.70 -4.30
N CYS A 501 14.67 6.58 -5.02
CA CYS A 501 15.50 5.42 -4.70
C CYS A 501 16.96 5.58 -5.15
N THR A 502 17.19 6.25 -6.29
CA THR A 502 18.52 6.35 -6.93
C THR A 502 19.19 7.71 -6.75
N GLY A 503 18.44 8.75 -6.39
CA GLY A 503 18.91 10.14 -6.39
C GLY A 503 19.06 10.77 -7.78
N VAL A 504 18.78 10.02 -8.86
CA VAL A 504 18.91 10.50 -10.24
C VAL A 504 17.58 11.10 -10.70
N SER A 505 17.61 12.34 -11.19
CA SER A 505 16.42 13.02 -11.69
C SER A 505 16.03 12.56 -13.09
N VAL A 506 14.73 12.57 -13.40
CA VAL A 506 14.21 12.42 -14.76
C VAL A 506 14.36 13.71 -15.58
N GLU A 507 14.59 14.85 -14.93
CA GLU A 507 14.83 16.12 -15.60
C GLU A 507 16.06 16.04 -16.51
N GLY A 508 15.91 16.48 -17.77
CA GLY A 508 16.99 16.41 -18.74
C GLY A 508 17.25 15.01 -19.32
N ASN A 509 16.38 14.02 -19.08
CA ASN A 509 16.55 12.68 -19.64
C ASN A 509 16.68 12.71 -21.19
N GLY A 510 17.72 12.07 -21.70
CA GLY A 510 18.08 12.06 -23.13
C GLY A 510 17.38 10.99 -23.97
N TYR A 511 16.54 10.13 -23.39
CA TYR A 511 15.84 9.09 -24.15
C TYR A 511 14.86 9.71 -25.16
N ARG A 512 14.92 9.23 -26.41
CA ARG A 512 14.06 9.64 -27.53
C ARG A 512 13.50 8.41 -28.23
N TYR A 513 12.33 8.57 -28.82
CA TYR A 513 11.59 7.50 -29.46
C TYR A 513 11.11 7.98 -30.84
N SER A 514 11.70 7.43 -31.90
CA SER A 514 11.55 7.95 -33.27
C SER A 514 10.35 7.41 -34.04
N THR A 515 9.67 6.38 -33.53
CA THR A 515 8.50 5.82 -34.21
C THR A 515 7.39 6.87 -34.29
N SER A 516 6.86 7.05 -35.49
CA SER A 516 5.78 7.99 -35.78
C SER A 516 4.68 7.26 -36.55
N SER A 517 3.44 7.50 -36.18
CA SER A 517 2.28 6.91 -36.86
C SER A 517 1.05 7.79 -36.68
N THR A 518 0.29 7.96 -37.76
CA THR A 518 -1.00 8.65 -37.75
C THR A 518 -2.18 7.69 -37.88
N SER A 519 -1.94 6.38 -37.74
CA SER A 519 -3.02 5.37 -37.74
C SER A 519 -3.93 5.55 -36.53
N THR A 520 -5.24 5.48 -36.72
CA THR A 520 -6.25 5.60 -35.65
C THR A 520 -6.34 4.38 -34.73
N THR A 521 -5.55 3.33 -34.98
CA THR A 521 -5.40 2.15 -34.12
C THR A 521 -3.96 1.96 -33.61
N GLY A 522 -3.08 2.88 -33.96
CA GLY A 522 -1.66 2.80 -33.64
C GLY A 522 -0.97 4.15 -33.68
N TYR A 523 -1.66 5.20 -33.22
CA TYR A 523 -1.13 6.55 -33.22
C TYR A 523 0.13 6.63 -32.35
N SER A 524 1.14 7.32 -32.84
CA SER A 524 2.41 7.50 -32.14
C SER A 524 2.99 8.84 -32.50
N THR A 525 3.06 9.72 -31.50
CA THR A 525 3.79 10.98 -31.63
C THR A 525 5.26 10.72 -31.29
N PRO A 526 6.22 10.92 -32.21
CA PRO A 526 7.62 10.67 -31.89
C PRO A 526 8.10 11.61 -30.78
N VAL A 527 8.99 11.10 -29.93
CA VAL A 527 9.65 11.84 -28.86
C VAL A 527 10.96 12.40 -29.40
N THR A 528 11.08 13.72 -29.42
CA THR A 528 12.17 14.52 -29.99
C THR A 528 12.74 15.45 -28.92
N ASP A 529 13.90 16.05 -29.18
CA ASP A 529 14.48 17.05 -28.27
C ASP A 529 13.58 18.27 -28.05
N ALA A 530 12.71 18.58 -29.01
CA ALA A 530 11.80 19.71 -28.93
C ALA A 530 10.60 19.44 -28.01
N ASN A 531 10.04 18.23 -28.00
CA ASN A 531 8.80 17.93 -27.27
C ASN A 531 9.01 17.14 -25.96
N ALA A 532 10.13 16.42 -25.81
CA ALA A 532 10.43 15.67 -24.59
C ALA A 532 10.42 16.55 -23.32
N PRO A 533 10.97 17.79 -23.31
CA PRO A 533 10.92 18.64 -22.13
C PRO A 533 9.50 18.96 -21.65
N VAL A 534 8.54 19.16 -22.57
CA VAL A 534 7.14 19.45 -22.24
C VAL A 534 6.49 18.22 -21.58
N ALA A 535 6.75 17.02 -22.11
CA ALA A 535 6.24 15.77 -21.54
C ALA A 535 6.84 15.47 -20.15
N ILE A 536 8.15 15.69 -19.96
CA ILE A 536 8.79 15.60 -18.64
C ILE A 536 8.17 16.62 -17.68
N ARG A 537 7.97 17.87 -18.12
CA ARG A 537 7.37 18.91 -17.28
C ARG A 537 5.95 18.54 -16.85
N ALA A 538 5.13 18.01 -17.75
CA ALA A 538 3.78 17.54 -17.43
C ALA A 538 3.79 16.42 -16.37
N ALA A 539 4.76 15.50 -16.45
CA ALA A 539 4.98 14.46 -15.46
C ALA A 539 5.39 15.02 -14.09
N LEU A 540 6.33 15.96 -14.05
CA LEU A 540 6.79 16.58 -12.79
C LEU A 540 5.68 17.37 -12.09
N GLU A 541 4.89 18.14 -12.85
CA GLU A 541 3.73 18.85 -12.29
C GLU A 541 2.65 17.87 -11.84
N ALA A 542 2.46 16.74 -12.53
CA ALA A 542 1.58 15.68 -12.03
C ALA A 542 2.07 15.11 -10.69
N CYS A 543 3.37 14.84 -10.53
CA CYS A 543 3.92 14.42 -9.24
C CYS A 543 3.73 15.48 -8.14
N ARG A 544 3.78 16.78 -8.48
CA ARG A 544 3.60 17.89 -7.54
C ARG A 544 2.13 18.10 -7.14
N THR A 545 1.22 17.96 -8.10
CA THR A 545 -0.24 18.12 -7.92
C THR A 545 -0.98 16.89 -8.46
N PRO A 546 -0.87 15.72 -7.80
CA PRO A 546 -1.33 14.44 -8.35
C PRO A 546 -2.82 14.36 -8.64
N TYR A 547 -3.62 15.23 -8.03
CA TYR A 547 -5.08 15.21 -8.09
C TYR A 547 -5.69 16.41 -8.82
N ALA A 548 -4.88 17.20 -9.54
CA ALA A 548 -5.33 18.38 -10.24
C ALA A 548 -4.55 18.59 -11.55
N VAL A 549 -5.26 19.08 -12.57
CA VAL A 549 -4.64 19.44 -13.84
C VAL A 549 -3.83 20.73 -13.67
N THR A 550 -2.58 20.69 -14.10
CA THR A 550 -1.72 21.87 -14.24
C THR A 550 -1.72 22.29 -15.71
N ASP A 551 -2.00 23.57 -15.97
CA ASP A 551 -1.99 24.15 -17.31
C ASP A 551 -0.57 24.20 -17.88
N MET A 552 -0.39 23.51 -19.01
CA MET A 552 0.86 23.38 -19.75
C MET A 552 0.92 24.28 -20.99
N SER A 553 -0.04 25.16 -21.21
CA SER A 553 -0.12 26.05 -22.39
C SER A 553 1.10 26.97 -22.59
N LYS A 554 1.88 27.20 -21.54
CA LYS A 554 3.11 28.02 -21.57
C LYS A 554 4.36 27.26 -22.05
N TYR A 555 4.26 25.95 -22.27
CA TYR A 555 5.40 25.08 -22.59
C TYR A 555 5.34 24.51 -24.01
#